data_AF-A0A3D3VVF4-F1
#
_entry.id   AF-A0A3D3VVF4-F1
#
_cell.length_a   1.000
_cell.length_b   1.000
_cell.length_c   1.000
_cell.angle_alpha   90.00
_cell.angle_beta   90.00
_cell.angle_gamma   90.00
#
_symmetry.space_group_name_H-M   'P 1'
#
loop_
_entity.id
_entity.type
_entity.pdbx_description
1 polymer ?
#
loop_
_entity_poly.entity_id
_entity_poly.type
_entity_poly.pdbx_seq_one_letter_code
_entity_poly.pdbx_strand_id
1 'polypeptide(L)'
;MNSKFFFAKILSKQFRGYYKEDNYLIAEPEKAFLDLAYLSLNGYAKFDPEEMNLEFLDKNKIRMYLKKFDSPRLAVLIKKVGKLNSR
;
A
#
# COMPACT_ATOMS: atom_id res chain seq x y z
N MET A 1 28.91 6.14 18.75
CA MET A 1 27.55 6.17 18.15
C MET A 1 27.01 4.76 18.15
N ASN A 2 25.99 4.45 18.97
CA ASN A 2 25.33 3.14 18.98
C ASN A 2 24.03 3.24 18.15
N SER A 3 24.09 2.79 16.89
CA SER A 3 22.90 2.74 16.03
C SER A 3 22.01 1.56 16.48
N LYS A 4 20.86 1.86 17.07
CA LYS A 4 19.81 0.85 17.32
C LYS A 4 19.00 0.66 16.04
N PHE A 5 19.03 -0.55 15.49
CA PHE A 5 18.17 -0.94 14.39
C PHE A 5 16.92 -1.64 14.92
N PHE A 6 15.76 -1.29 14.39
CA PHE A 6 14.49 -1.95 14.67
C PHE A 6 14.03 -2.71 13.43
N PHE A 7 13.76 -4.00 13.60
CA PHE A 7 13.27 -4.86 12.53
C PHE A 7 11.83 -5.26 12.85
N ALA A 8 10.91 -5.05 11.90
CA ALA A 8 9.54 -5.50 11.98
C ALA A 8 9.32 -6.61 10.96
N LYS A 9 8.82 -7.77 11.41
CA LYS A 9 8.47 -8.87 10.52
C LYS A 9 7.13 -8.59 9.86
N ILE A 10 7.11 -8.52 8.53
CA ILE A 10 5.87 -8.46 7.76
C ILE A 10 5.15 -9.80 7.88
N LEU A 11 3.86 -9.78 8.17
CA LEU A 11 3.03 -10.99 8.25
C LEU A 11 2.96 -11.66 6.88
N SER A 12 2.98 -13.00 6.82
CA SER A 12 2.97 -13.76 5.56
C SER A 12 1.80 -13.40 4.64
N LYS A 13 0.62 -13.09 5.20
CA LYS A 13 -0.57 -12.67 4.45
C LYS A 13 -0.40 -11.33 3.71
N GLN A 14 0.59 -10.51 4.11
CA GLN A 14 0.97 -9.25 3.46
C GLN A 14 1.95 -9.43 2.28
N PHE A 15 2.49 -10.64 2.04
CA PHE A 15 3.35 -10.93 0.87
C PHE A 15 2.56 -11.23 -0.42
N ARG A 16 1.24 -11.03 -0.43
CA ARG A 16 0.45 -11.09 -1.68
C ARG A 16 0.59 -9.80 -2.47
N GLY A 17 0.54 -9.89 -3.80
CA GLY A 17 0.73 -8.75 -4.69
C GLY A 17 2.19 -8.40 -4.91
N TYR A 18 3.10 -9.37 -4.77
CA TYR A 18 4.45 -9.29 -5.29
C TYR A 18 4.60 -10.29 -6.43
N TYR A 19 5.36 -9.91 -7.45
CA TYR A 19 5.88 -10.82 -8.46
C TYR A 19 7.40 -10.82 -8.39
N LYS A 20 8.00 -11.88 -8.94
CA LYS A 20 9.45 -11.98 -9.05
C LYS A 20 9.86 -11.55 -10.45
N GLU A 21 10.77 -10.61 -10.53
CA GLU A 21 11.43 -10.21 -11.77
C GLU A 21 12.94 -10.28 -11.52
N ASP A 22 13.63 -11.10 -12.30
CA ASP A 22 15.01 -11.54 -12.05
C ASP A 22 15.22 -12.06 -10.62
N ASN A 23 15.95 -11.29 -9.80
CA ASN A 23 16.25 -11.58 -8.39
C ASN A 23 15.54 -10.64 -7.42
N TYR A 24 14.58 -9.84 -7.90
CA TYR A 24 13.86 -8.86 -7.11
C TYR A 24 12.40 -9.28 -6.89
N LEU A 25 11.90 -8.98 -5.70
CA LEU A 25 10.47 -9.03 -5.39
C LEU A 25 9.89 -7.64 -5.63
N ILE A 26 9.10 -7.51 -6.68
CA ILE A 26 8.49 -6.24 -7.07
C ILE A 26 7.02 -6.27 -6.65
N ALA A 27 6.60 -5.24 -5.93
CA ALA A 27 5.19 -5.07 -5.59
C ALA A 27 4.40 -4.68 -6.85
N GLU A 28 3.25 -5.30 -7.06
CA GLU A 28 2.28 -4.80 -8.01
C GLU A 28 1.86 -3.36 -7.64
N PRO A 29 1.51 -2.50 -8.61
CA PRO A 29 1.14 -1.11 -8.36
C PRO A 29 0.08 -0.95 -7.26
N GLU A 30 -0.93 -1.81 -7.22
CA GLU A 30 -1.99 -1.79 -6.22
C GLU A 30 -1.49 -2.13 -4.82
N LYS A 31 -0.52 -3.05 -4.73
CA LYS A 31 0.12 -3.42 -3.46
C LYS A 31 0.98 -2.26 -2.96
N ALA A 32 1.82 -1.70 -3.82
CA ALA A 32 2.68 -0.56 -3.49
C ALA A 32 1.87 0.65 -3.02
N PHE A 33 0.78 0.96 -3.72
CA PHE A 33 -0.15 2.02 -3.35
C PHE A 33 -0.76 1.81 -1.96
N LEU A 34 -1.26 0.60 -1.67
CA LEU A 34 -1.84 0.27 -0.36
C LEU A 34 -0.81 0.24 0.77
N ASP A 35 0.42 -0.22 0.49
CA ASP A 35 1.51 -0.19 1.46
C ASP A 35 1.88 1.23 1.83
N LEU A 36 2.04 2.12 0.84
CA LEU A 36 2.35 3.53 1.09
C LEU A 36 1.24 4.22 1.90
N ALA A 37 -0.02 3.97 1.54
CA ALA A 37 -1.18 4.46 2.28
C ALA A 37 -1.22 3.93 3.73
N TYR A 38 -0.87 2.66 3.94
CA TYR A 38 -0.81 2.07 5.27
C TYR A 38 0.35 2.65 6.09
N LEU A 39 1.53 2.77 5.50
CA LEU A 39 2.71 3.33 6.16
C LEU A 39 2.50 4.80 6.53
N SER A 40 1.84 5.58 5.69
CA SER A 40 1.52 6.98 5.98
C SER A 40 0.57 7.13 7.17
N LEU A 41 -0.46 6.28 7.27
CA LEU A 41 -1.36 6.24 8.42
C LEU A 41 -0.65 5.89 9.74
N ASN A 42 0.52 5.28 9.66
CA ASN A 42 1.36 4.93 10.81
C ASN A 42 2.56 5.90 10.98
N GLY A 43 2.61 7.00 10.23
CA GLY A 43 3.63 8.04 10.36
C GLY A 43 4.98 7.73 9.71
N TYR A 44 5.05 6.71 8.86
CA TYR A 44 6.30 6.26 8.24
C TYR A 44 6.55 6.81 6.83
N ALA A 45 5.53 7.42 6.19
CA ALA A 45 5.64 7.93 4.82
C ALA A 45 4.65 9.08 4.54
N LYS A 46 4.90 9.87 3.49
CA LYS A 46 3.92 10.81 2.94
C LYS A 46 3.04 10.07 1.92
N PHE A 47 1.74 10.32 1.95
CA PHE A 47 0.79 9.80 0.96
C PHE A 47 0.07 10.97 0.30
N ASP A 48 0.29 11.13 -1.00
CA ASP A 48 -0.16 12.27 -1.79
C ASP A 48 -0.82 11.78 -3.09
N PRO A 49 -2.15 11.55 -3.09
CA PRO A 49 -2.86 11.02 -4.25
C PRO A 49 -2.83 11.92 -5.50
N GLU A 50 -2.63 13.23 -5.34
CA GLU A 50 -2.62 14.19 -6.46
C GLU A 50 -1.34 14.07 -7.30
N GLU A 51 -0.25 13.62 -6.69
CA GLU A 51 1.04 13.36 -7.34
C GLU A 51 1.13 11.93 -7.93
N MET A 52 0.07 11.12 -7.82
CA MET A 52 0.06 9.73 -8.26
C MET A 52 -0.75 9.56 -9.54
N ASN A 53 -0.25 8.76 -10.48
CA ASN A 53 -1.07 8.31 -11.59
C ASN A 53 -1.92 7.09 -11.18
N LEU A 54 -3.16 7.38 -10.77
CA LEU A 54 -4.10 6.39 -10.24
C LEU A 54 -4.92 5.68 -11.33
N GLU A 55 -4.79 6.08 -12.60
CA GLU A 55 -5.51 5.46 -13.73
C GLU A 55 -5.04 4.03 -14.01
N PHE A 56 -3.79 3.73 -13.70
CA PHE A 56 -3.19 2.41 -13.89
C PHE A 56 -3.58 1.38 -12.82
N LEU A 57 -4.32 1.78 -11.79
CA LEU A 57 -4.68 0.89 -10.69
C LEU A 57 -5.95 0.08 -10.99
N ASP A 58 -5.85 -1.24 -10.90
CA ASP A 58 -6.99 -2.14 -10.95
C ASP A 58 -7.77 -2.10 -9.62
N LYS A 59 -8.98 -1.53 -9.68
CA LYS A 59 -9.91 -1.40 -8.54
C LYS A 59 -10.27 -2.75 -7.90
N ASN A 60 -10.31 -3.84 -8.65
CA ASN A 60 -10.58 -5.17 -8.13
C ASN A 60 -9.39 -5.72 -7.34
N LYS A 61 -8.16 -5.53 -7.86
CA LYS A 61 -6.93 -5.87 -7.13
C LYS A 61 -6.77 -5.06 -5.86
N ILE A 62 -7.04 -3.74 -5.91
CA ILE A 62 -7.09 -2.88 -4.71
C ILE A 62 -8.05 -3.45 -3.67
N ARG A 63 -9.29 -3.79 -4.07
CA ARG A 63 -10.28 -4.37 -3.14
C ARG A 63 -9.83 -5.71 -2.58
N MET A 64 -9.19 -6.56 -3.39
CA MET A 64 -8.68 -7.86 -2.98
C MET A 64 -7.55 -7.73 -1.96
N TYR A 65 -6.58 -6.84 -2.21
CA TYR A 65 -5.45 -6.62 -1.32
C TYR A 65 -5.83 -5.87 -0.04
N LEU A 66 -6.74 -4.90 -0.13
CA LEU A 66 -7.24 -4.16 1.02
C LEU A 66 -7.83 -5.10 2.09
N LYS A 67 -8.52 -6.18 1.70
CA LYS A 67 -9.06 -7.20 2.62
C LYS A 67 -7.99 -7.92 3.45
N LYS A 68 -6.71 -7.83 3.08
CA LYS A 68 -5.61 -8.45 3.84
C LYS A 68 -5.08 -7.54 4.94
N PHE A 69 -5.32 -6.24 4.85
CA PHE A 69 -4.97 -5.28 5.89
C PHE A 69 -6.02 -5.31 7.00
N ASP A 70 -5.57 -5.46 8.23
CA ASP A 70 -6.42 -5.33 9.41
C ASP A 70 -6.43 -3.86 9.88
N SER A 71 -6.94 -2.98 9.02
CA SER A 71 -6.93 -1.54 9.25
C SER A 71 -8.19 -0.86 8.69
N PRO A 72 -9.19 -0.58 9.55
CA PRO A 72 -10.38 0.19 9.16
C PRO A 72 -10.02 1.59 8.66
N ARG A 73 -8.98 2.20 9.24
CA ARG A 73 -8.48 3.53 8.82
C ARG A 73 -7.98 3.53 7.38
N LEU A 74 -7.30 2.47 6.95
CA LEU A 74 -6.86 2.30 5.57
C LEU A 74 -8.07 2.22 4.63
N ALA A 75 -9.07 1.40 4.97
CA ALA A 75 -10.28 1.28 4.15
C ALA A 75 -11.01 2.63 3.98
N VAL A 76 -11.09 3.43 5.04
CA VAL A 76 -11.66 4.79 4.99
C VAL A 76 -10.84 5.71 4.08
N LEU A 77 -9.52 5.70 4.20
CA LEU A 77 -8.62 6.51 3.36
C LEU A 77 -8.79 6.16 1.87
N ILE A 78 -8.73 4.88 1.52
CA ILE A 78 -8.88 4.44 0.12
C ILE A 78 -10.25 4.82 -0.45
N LYS A 79 -11.32 4.75 0.35
CA LYS A 79 -12.65 5.20 -0.07
C LYS A 79 -12.69 6.70 -0.36
N LYS A 80 -11.96 7.53 0.40
CA LYS A 80 -11.86 8.98 0.14
C LYS A 80 -11.11 9.24 -1.17
N VAL A 81 -9.98 8.58 -1.40
CA VAL A 81 -9.21 8.69 -2.65
C VAL A 81 -10.06 8.30 -3.86
N GLY A 82 -10.79 7.18 -3.79
CA GLY A 82 -11.65 6.76 -4.90
C GLY A 82 -12.75 7.76 -5.28
N LYS A 83 -13.24 8.56 -4.32
CA LYS A 83 -14.20 9.65 -4.59
C LYS A 83 -13.56 10.87 -5.25
N LEU A 84 -12.28 11.13 -4.98
CA LEU A 84 -11.55 12.26 -5.57
C LEU A 84 -11.32 12.04 -7.07
N ASN A 85 -10.97 10.82 -7.48
CA ASN A 85 -10.71 10.47 -8.89
C ASN A 85 -11.96 10.21 -9.75
N SER A 86 -13.16 10.37 -9.19
CA SER A 86 -14.42 10.16 -9.93
C SER A 86 -15.10 11.48 -10.31
N ARG A 87 -14.38 12.60 -10.15
CA ARG A 87 -14.78 13.96 -10.54
C ARG A 87 -13.97 14.38 -11.76
#